data_AF-A0A220W7U0-F1
#
_entry.id   AF-A0A220W7U0-F1
#
_cell.length_a   1.000
_cell.length_b   1.000
_cell.length_c   1.000
_cell.angle_alpha   90.00
_cell.angle_beta   90.00
_cell.angle_gamma   90.00
#
_symmetry.space_group_name_H-M   'P 1'
#
loop_
_entity.id
_entity.type
_entity.pdbx_description
1 polymer ?
#
loop_
_entity_poly.entity_id
_entity_poly.type
_entity_poly.pdbx_seq_one_letter_code
_entity_poly.pdbx_strand_id
1 'polypeptide(L)'
;MERFRRLAPWLFAVLAIATATPQAQAETPLTGAEILALAREAAGGEQWANARTLSLSGRAIFYGGTGHEPRVIADDYRMWRIFDPGRESAHGAGGKVRIIARSGAKRIFEVGFDGATTWTERGITPKAEADRFWASNFGFDIIRHAGKPGFSATRLPDDAIAGHRLYMVELTDPGGGQTLFGVDQQSHAIRSMGFRTPKGWHQRHYDDFVELQNPRWLQARHVTLYYDGRKANEVFWTDTRVNGEIDSALFTPPGD
;
A
#
# COMPACT_ATOMS: atom_id res chain seq x y z
N MET A 1 -29.17 -88.10 -32.84
CA MET A 1 -29.39 -86.67 -32.52
C MET A 1 -28.60 -86.38 -31.26
N GLU A 2 -27.44 -85.75 -31.42
CA GLU A 2 -27.15 -84.42 -30.83
C GLU A 2 -26.66 -84.48 -29.38
N ARG A 3 -25.67 -83.71 -28.89
CA ARG A 3 -24.57 -82.88 -29.43
C ARG A 3 -23.91 -82.33 -28.15
N PHE A 4 -22.58 -82.44 -28.01
CA PHE A 4 -21.68 -81.52 -27.27
C PHE A 4 -21.97 -81.28 -25.74
N ARG A 5 -21.08 -80.81 -24.86
CA ARG A 5 -19.86 -80.02 -24.98
C ARG A 5 -19.09 -80.12 -23.66
N ARG A 6 -17.76 -80.15 -23.76
CA ARG A 6 -16.78 -80.07 -22.66
C ARG A 6 -16.90 -78.73 -21.93
N LEU A 7 -16.88 -78.74 -20.60
CA LEU A 7 -16.72 -77.54 -19.77
C LEU A 7 -15.22 -77.25 -19.62
N ALA A 8 -14.79 -76.11 -20.15
CA ALA A 8 -13.44 -75.57 -19.95
C ALA A 8 -13.40 -74.72 -18.67
N PRO A 9 -12.30 -74.73 -17.90
CA PRO A 9 -12.13 -73.81 -16.78
C PRO A 9 -11.70 -72.43 -17.31
N TRP A 10 -12.46 -71.40 -16.97
CA TRP A 10 -12.11 -70.01 -17.26
C TRP A 10 -11.10 -69.51 -16.22
N LEU A 11 -9.86 -69.27 -16.64
CA LEU A 11 -8.89 -68.46 -15.91
C LEU A 11 -9.38 -67.00 -15.95
N PHE A 12 -9.72 -66.43 -14.79
CA PHE A 12 -9.87 -64.99 -14.64
C PHE A 12 -8.48 -64.36 -14.49
N ALA A 13 -7.97 -63.73 -15.55
CA ALA A 13 -6.84 -62.82 -15.46
C ALA A 13 -7.33 -61.48 -14.89
N VAL A 14 -6.95 -61.18 -13.64
CA VAL A 14 -7.17 -59.85 -13.04
C VAL A 14 -6.14 -58.89 -13.65
N LEU A 15 -6.59 -58.08 -14.60
CA LEU A 15 -5.80 -56.98 -15.14
C LEU A 15 -5.83 -55.83 -14.11
N ALA A 16 -4.76 -55.66 -13.34
CA ALA A 16 -4.59 -54.50 -12.46
C ALA A 16 -4.36 -53.25 -13.31
N ILE A 17 -5.42 -52.47 -13.53
CA ILE A 17 -5.31 -51.14 -14.11
C ILE A 17 -4.69 -50.25 -13.03
N ALA A 18 -3.39 -49.99 -13.16
CA ALA A 18 -2.71 -48.98 -12.36
C ALA A 18 -3.31 -47.62 -12.72
N THR A 19 -4.24 -47.13 -11.90
CA THR A 19 -4.72 -45.75 -11.97
C THR A 19 -3.56 -44.86 -11.56
N ALA A 20 -2.85 -44.29 -12.53
CA ALA A 20 -1.91 -43.21 -12.29
C ALA A 20 -2.71 -42.03 -11.73
N THR A 21 -2.70 -41.86 -10.41
CA THR A 21 -3.16 -40.63 -9.76
C THR A 21 -2.30 -39.49 -10.30
N PRO A 22 -2.89 -38.47 -10.94
CA PRO A 22 -2.13 -37.29 -11.33
C PRO A 22 -1.54 -36.69 -10.06
N GLN A 23 -0.22 -36.72 -9.98
CA GLN A 23 0.52 -36.09 -8.91
C GLN A 23 0.30 -34.59 -9.08
N ALA A 24 -0.58 -34.02 -8.25
CA ALA A 24 -0.79 -32.59 -8.20
C ALA A 24 0.57 -31.94 -7.99
N GLN A 25 1.07 -31.27 -9.02
CA GLN A 25 2.31 -30.52 -8.95
C GLN A 25 2.05 -29.40 -7.95
N ALA A 26 2.56 -29.55 -6.73
CA ALA A 26 2.38 -28.54 -5.69
C ALA A 26 2.96 -27.24 -6.23
N GLU A 27 2.10 -26.26 -6.49
CA GLU A 27 2.54 -24.92 -6.88
C GLU A 27 3.48 -24.42 -5.78
N THR A 28 4.71 -24.08 -6.17
CA THR A 28 5.67 -23.47 -5.25
C THR A 28 5.01 -22.20 -4.68
N PRO A 29 4.87 -22.09 -3.35
CA PRO A 29 4.24 -20.91 -2.76
C PRO A 29 5.05 -19.66 -3.12
N LEU A 30 4.34 -18.60 -3.54
CA LEU A 30 4.97 -17.31 -3.82
C LEU A 30 5.79 -16.83 -2.61
N THR A 31 6.99 -16.35 -2.89
CA THR A 31 7.86 -15.65 -1.94
C THR A 31 7.38 -14.21 -1.70
N GLY A 32 7.86 -13.57 -0.63
CA GLY A 32 7.53 -12.17 -0.34
C GLY A 32 7.95 -11.23 -1.47
N ALA A 33 9.14 -11.45 -2.06
CA ALA A 33 9.64 -10.65 -3.17
C ALA A 33 8.75 -10.77 -4.43
N GLU A 34 8.30 -11.97 -4.77
CA GLU A 34 7.40 -12.19 -5.90
C GLU A 34 6.04 -11.51 -5.68
N ILE A 35 5.50 -11.57 -4.46
CA ILE A 35 4.24 -10.89 -4.11
C ILE A 35 4.38 -9.37 -4.25
N LEU A 36 5.48 -8.76 -3.77
CA LEU A 36 5.69 -7.32 -3.91
C LEU A 36 5.93 -6.92 -5.38
N ALA A 37 6.53 -7.79 -6.19
CA ALA A 37 6.66 -7.57 -7.63
C ALA A 37 5.29 -7.58 -8.33
N LEU A 38 4.41 -8.53 -7.99
CA LEU A 38 3.02 -8.55 -8.47
C LEU A 38 2.27 -7.28 -8.05
N ALA A 39 2.46 -6.84 -6.81
CA ALA A 39 1.84 -5.61 -6.31
C ALA A 39 2.33 -4.35 -7.06
N ARG A 40 3.64 -4.26 -7.33
CA ARG A 40 4.22 -3.19 -8.16
C ARG A 40 3.61 -3.17 -9.55
N GLU A 41 3.50 -4.34 -10.17
CA GLU A 41 2.93 -4.46 -11.51
C GLU A 41 1.46 -4.05 -11.54
N ALA A 42 0.65 -4.53 -10.59
CA ALA A 42 -0.75 -4.12 -10.46
C ALA A 42 -0.92 -2.62 -10.17
N ALA A 43 0.01 -2.01 -9.43
CA ALA A 43 -0.01 -0.58 -9.17
C ALA A 43 0.25 0.29 -10.41
N GLY A 44 0.80 -0.28 -11.50
CA GLY A 44 1.16 0.42 -12.73
C GLY A 44 2.60 0.19 -13.20
N GLY A 45 3.29 -0.79 -12.59
CA GLY A 45 4.62 -1.25 -13.02
C GLY A 45 5.68 -0.14 -12.95
N GLU A 46 6.52 -0.08 -13.99
CA GLU A 46 7.60 0.91 -14.06
C GLU A 46 7.11 2.36 -14.07
N GLN A 47 5.93 2.63 -14.64
CA GLN A 47 5.41 4.00 -14.67
C GLN A 47 5.01 4.47 -13.26
N TRP A 48 4.45 3.57 -12.46
CA TRP A 48 4.13 3.83 -11.06
C TRP A 48 5.39 3.98 -10.20
N ALA A 49 6.37 3.10 -10.40
CA ALA A 49 7.61 3.11 -9.65
C ALA A 49 8.48 4.35 -9.91
N ASN A 50 8.48 4.84 -11.16
CA ASN A 50 9.29 5.98 -11.61
C ASN A 50 8.50 7.30 -11.67
N ALA A 51 7.31 7.36 -11.06
CA ALA A 51 6.55 8.60 -10.98
C ALA A 51 7.35 9.69 -10.26
N ARG A 52 7.34 10.90 -10.81
CA ARG A 52 8.06 12.08 -10.32
C ARG A 52 7.19 12.93 -9.41
N THR A 53 5.92 13.08 -9.75
CA THR A 53 4.98 13.91 -9.00
C THR A 53 3.64 13.22 -8.80
N LEU A 54 2.97 13.59 -7.71
CA LEU A 54 1.60 13.17 -7.42
C LEU A 54 0.84 14.35 -6.81
N SER A 55 -0.31 14.68 -7.40
CA SER A 55 -1.28 15.60 -6.81
C SER A 55 -2.59 14.86 -6.59
N LEU A 56 -3.14 14.99 -5.38
CA LEU A 56 -4.44 14.43 -5.01
C LEU A 56 -5.32 15.54 -4.44
N SER A 57 -6.61 15.52 -4.76
CA SER A 57 -7.60 16.33 -4.07
C SER A 57 -8.89 15.57 -3.81
N GLY A 58 -9.60 15.96 -2.75
CA GLY A 58 -10.84 15.35 -2.31
C GLY A 58 -11.23 15.86 -0.93
N ARG A 59 -11.74 14.98 -0.06
CA ARG A 59 -12.19 15.31 1.29
C ARG A 59 -11.58 14.40 2.34
N ALA A 60 -11.60 14.81 3.60
CA ALA A 60 -11.14 13.99 4.72
C ALA A 60 -12.06 14.10 5.94
N ILE A 61 -12.11 13.04 6.75
CA ILE A 61 -12.83 12.98 8.02
C ILE A 61 -11.82 12.67 9.11
N PHE A 62 -11.80 13.44 10.19
CA PHE A 62 -10.91 13.25 11.34
C PHE A 62 -11.71 12.88 12.57
N TYR A 63 -11.28 11.82 13.26
CA TYR A 63 -11.92 11.30 14.46
C TYR A 63 -11.09 11.67 15.70
N GLY A 64 -11.77 11.80 16.84
CA GLY A 64 -11.12 12.07 18.11
C GLY A 64 -10.67 10.78 18.80
N GLY A 65 -9.81 10.92 19.82
CA GLY A 65 -9.42 9.78 20.66
C GLY A 65 -10.57 9.23 21.53
N THR A 66 -11.68 9.95 21.62
CA THR A 66 -12.91 9.57 22.34
C THR A 66 -14.15 9.97 21.54
N GLY A 67 -15.21 9.14 21.63
CA GLY A 67 -16.47 9.29 20.90
C GLY A 67 -16.50 8.53 19.56
N HIS A 68 -17.69 8.42 18.96
CA HIS A 68 -17.88 7.75 17.65
C HIS A 68 -18.09 8.74 16.49
N GLU A 69 -18.42 9.99 16.81
CA GLU A 69 -18.69 11.02 15.81
C GLU A 69 -17.40 11.63 15.24
N PRO A 70 -17.40 12.03 13.95
CA PRO A 70 -16.37 12.88 13.39
C PRO A 70 -16.14 14.14 14.24
N ARG A 71 -14.86 14.49 14.46
CA ARG A 71 -14.50 15.75 15.12
C ARG A 71 -14.40 16.89 14.14
N VAL A 72 -13.86 16.61 12.95
CA VAL A 72 -13.66 17.59 11.89
C VAL A 72 -13.87 16.92 10.54
N ILE A 73 -14.57 17.59 9.64
CA ILE A 73 -14.67 17.20 8.24
C ILE A 73 -13.98 18.30 7.42
N ALA A 74 -12.97 17.89 6.64
CA ALA A 74 -12.35 18.74 5.63
C ALA A 74 -13.04 18.49 4.30
N ASP A 75 -13.74 19.49 3.77
CA ASP A 75 -14.40 19.42 2.45
C ASP A 75 -13.42 19.70 1.29
N ASP A 76 -12.28 20.34 1.59
CA ASP A 76 -11.15 20.49 0.69
C ASP A 76 -9.87 19.94 1.34
N TYR A 77 -9.46 18.76 0.89
CA TYR A 77 -8.24 18.07 1.30
C TYR A 77 -7.34 17.85 0.10
N ARG A 78 -6.13 18.42 0.12
CA ARG A 78 -5.18 18.37 -1.00
C ARG A 78 -3.82 17.87 -0.54
N MET A 79 -3.17 17.10 -1.40
CA MET A 79 -1.79 16.68 -1.23
C MET A 79 -1.03 16.88 -2.54
N TRP A 80 0.15 17.48 -2.44
CA TRP A 80 1.15 17.53 -3.51
C TRP A 80 2.39 16.82 -3.04
N ARG A 81 2.99 16.02 -3.92
CA ARG A 81 4.23 15.31 -3.65
C ARG A 81 5.16 15.34 -4.85
N ILE A 82 6.43 15.60 -4.59
CA ILE A 82 7.55 15.33 -5.48
C ILE A 82 8.28 14.14 -4.87
N PHE A 83 8.44 13.06 -5.63
CA PHE A 83 9.11 11.85 -5.17
C PHE A 83 10.62 11.98 -5.24
N ASP A 84 11.31 11.30 -4.32
CA ASP A 84 12.76 11.12 -4.34
C ASP A 84 13.10 9.79 -5.03
N PRO A 85 13.74 9.81 -6.21
CA PRO A 85 14.11 8.59 -6.93
C PRO A 85 15.19 7.76 -6.19
N GLY A 86 15.98 8.43 -5.35
CA GLY A 86 17.10 7.87 -4.60
C GLY A 86 16.75 7.37 -3.20
N ARG A 87 15.47 7.27 -2.83
CA ARG A 87 15.07 6.94 -1.46
C ARG A 87 15.58 5.57 -1.01
N GLU A 88 16.19 5.55 0.18
CA GLU A 88 16.75 4.36 0.85
C GLU A 88 16.11 4.06 2.22
N SER A 89 15.45 5.04 2.85
CA SER A 89 14.82 4.89 4.19
C SER A 89 13.29 4.82 4.09
N ALA A 90 12.67 3.83 4.75
CA ALA A 90 11.22 3.66 4.77
C ALA A 90 10.50 4.81 5.47
N HIS A 91 11.05 5.28 6.61
CA HIS A 91 10.34 6.15 7.56
C HIS A 91 10.92 7.57 7.65
N GLY A 92 11.91 7.93 6.82
CA GLY A 92 12.43 9.29 6.70
C GLY A 92 11.63 10.19 5.76
N ALA A 93 11.73 11.52 5.90
CA ALA A 93 11.21 12.42 4.88
C ALA A 93 12.07 12.34 3.61
N GLY A 94 11.45 12.28 2.43
CA GLY A 94 12.14 12.27 1.14
C GLY A 94 11.30 12.94 0.07
N GLY A 95 11.97 13.65 -0.83
CA GLY A 95 11.35 14.48 -1.85
C GLY A 95 10.74 15.75 -1.25
N LYS A 96 9.57 16.19 -1.77
CA LYS A 96 8.82 17.33 -1.23
C LYS A 96 7.37 16.93 -1.03
N VAL A 97 6.71 17.50 -0.03
CA VAL A 97 5.29 17.23 0.22
C VAL A 97 4.60 18.45 0.80
N ARG A 98 3.34 18.68 0.41
CA ARG A 98 2.46 19.64 1.07
C ARG A 98 1.07 19.05 1.19
N ILE A 99 0.47 19.21 2.35
CA ILE A 99 -0.90 18.79 2.64
C ILE A 99 -1.66 19.99 3.20
N ILE A 100 -2.85 20.22 2.68
CA ILE A 100 -3.76 21.26 3.17
C ILE A 100 -5.13 20.63 3.42
N ALA A 101 -5.70 20.90 4.59
CA ALA A 101 -7.07 20.56 4.92
C ALA A 101 -7.87 21.82 5.25
N ARG A 102 -9.04 22.00 4.64
CA ARG A 102 -9.96 23.10 4.91
C ARG A 102 -11.38 22.58 5.11
N SER A 103 -12.17 23.32 5.90
CA SER A 103 -13.62 23.20 6.02
C SER A 103 -14.21 24.56 5.67
N GLY A 104 -14.81 24.67 4.48
CA GLY A 104 -15.14 25.95 3.87
C GLY A 104 -13.92 26.89 3.82
N ALA A 105 -14.07 28.10 4.36
CA ALA A 105 -12.97 29.08 4.40
C ALA A 105 -11.91 28.76 5.47
N LYS A 106 -12.23 27.94 6.47
CA LYS A 106 -11.35 27.67 7.62
C LYS A 106 -10.29 26.66 7.24
N ARG A 107 -9.02 27.01 7.40
CA ARG A 107 -7.91 26.06 7.38
C ARG A 107 -7.92 25.23 8.67
N ILE A 108 -8.01 23.91 8.54
CA ILE A 108 -7.95 22.97 9.65
C ILE A 108 -6.48 22.73 10.01
N PHE A 109 -5.66 22.38 9.02
CA PHE A 109 -4.22 22.30 9.18
C PHE A 109 -3.52 22.47 7.83
N GLU A 110 -2.24 22.79 7.90
CA GLU A 110 -1.32 22.73 6.78
C GLU A 110 0.01 22.17 7.25
N VAL A 111 0.61 21.32 6.41
CA VAL A 111 2.00 20.90 6.60
C VAL A 111 2.70 20.91 5.26
N GLY A 112 3.93 21.40 5.24
CA GLY A 112 4.79 21.37 4.07
C GLY A 112 6.20 20.92 4.42
N PHE A 113 6.86 20.32 3.44
CA PHE A 113 8.26 19.92 3.46
C PHE A 113 8.87 20.16 2.08
N ASP A 114 9.97 20.91 2.03
CA ASP A 114 10.60 21.37 0.78
C ASP A 114 11.80 20.50 0.35
N GLY A 115 12.09 19.45 1.11
CA GLY A 115 13.29 18.63 0.99
C GLY A 115 14.29 18.82 2.15
N ALA A 116 14.15 19.89 2.92
CA ALA A 116 15.01 20.19 4.07
C ALA A 116 14.23 20.73 5.28
N THR A 117 13.32 21.66 5.05
CA THR A 117 12.57 22.40 6.06
C THR A 117 11.13 21.90 6.10
N THR A 118 10.62 21.66 7.30
CA THR A 118 9.18 21.41 7.53
C THR A 118 8.54 22.67 8.09
N TRP A 119 7.34 22.99 7.65
CA TRP A 119 6.54 24.10 8.20
C TRP A 119 5.08 23.70 8.33
N THR A 120 4.36 24.48 9.12
CA THR A 120 2.90 24.40 9.29
C THR A 120 2.29 25.79 9.13
N GLU A 121 0.99 25.92 9.38
CA GLU A 121 0.35 27.23 9.53
C GLU A 121 0.95 28.11 10.64
N ARG A 122 1.76 27.54 11.53
CA ARG A 122 2.44 28.22 12.65
C ARG A 122 3.89 28.62 12.33
N GLY A 123 4.35 28.43 11.08
CA GLY A 123 5.72 28.71 10.66
C GLY A 123 6.61 27.47 10.63
N ILE A 124 7.92 27.69 10.62
CA ILE A 124 8.93 26.62 10.54
C ILE A 124 8.85 25.72 11.77
N THR A 125 8.81 24.41 11.53
CA THR A 125 8.77 23.38 12.57
C THR A 125 10.20 22.96 12.93
N PRO A 126 10.59 22.97 14.21
CA PRO A 126 11.92 22.52 14.62
C PRO A 126 12.22 21.09 14.13
N LYS A 127 13.47 20.85 13.70
CA LYS A 127 13.86 19.57 13.06
C LYS A 127 13.47 18.34 13.87
N ALA A 128 13.70 18.33 15.19
CA ALA A 128 13.35 17.20 16.05
C ALA A 128 11.84 16.93 16.13
N GLU A 129 11.00 17.96 15.98
CA GLU A 129 9.55 17.79 15.88
C GLU A 129 9.13 17.33 14.49
N ALA A 130 9.73 17.90 13.44
CA ALA A 130 9.52 17.49 12.06
C ALA A 130 9.88 16.01 11.83
N ASP A 131 11.04 15.56 12.31
CA ASP A 131 11.50 14.17 12.16
C ASP A 131 10.52 13.19 12.84
N ARG A 132 10.01 13.52 14.03
CA ARG A 132 8.97 12.72 14.73
C ARG A 132 7.65 12.70 13.96
N PHE A 133 7.25 13.83 13.38
CA PHE A 133 6.04 13.92 12.56
C PHE A 133 6.15 13.03 11.32
N TRP A 134 7.25 13.11 10.59
CA TRP A 134 7.45 12.36 9.35
C TRP A 134 7.65 10.86 9.56
N ALA A 135 8.31 10.46 10.65
CA ALA A 135 8.41 9.07 11.09
C ALA A 135 7.04 8.41 11.35
N SER A 136 5.96 9.21 11.46
CA SER A 136 4.59 8.70 11.63
C SER A 136 3.75 8.74 10.35
N ASN A 137 4.32 9.12 9.20
CA ASN A 137 3.54 9.40 7.99
C ASN A 137 4.05 8.71 6.72
N PHE A 138 5.33 8.32 6.67
CA PHE A 138 5.96 7.67 5.50
C PHE A 138 6.12 6.17 5.69
N GLY A 139 5.99 5.41 4.60
CA GLY A 139 6.07 3.95 4.63
C GLY A 139 5.38 3.28 3.44
N PHE A 140 4.42 3.94 2.77
CA PHE A 140 3.77 3.35 1.59
C PHE A 140 4.69 3.34 0.36
N ASP A 141 5.48 4.39 0.17
CA ASP A 141 6.37 4.55 -0.98
C ASP A 141 7.57 3.60 -0.98
N ILE A 142 7.93 3.03 0.18
CA ILE A 142 9.10 2.15 0.28
C ILE A 142 8.97 0.87 -0.56
N ILE A 143 7.74 0.41 -0.82
CA ILE A 143 7.50 -0.75 -1.70
C ILE A 143 8.01 -0.52 -3.13
N ARG A 144 8.17 0.72 -3.60
CA ARG A 144 8.81 1.04 -4.90
C ARG A 144 10.27 0.62 -4.97
N HIS A 145 10.91 0.51 -3.80
CA HIS A 145 12.31 0.22 -3.63
C HIS A 145 12.56 -1.24 -3.22
N ALA A 146 11.51 -2.05 -3.10
CA ALA A 146 11.60 -3.43 -2.59
C ALA A 146 12.57 -4.34 -3.35
N GLY A 147 12.83 -4.07 -4.65
CA GLY A 147 13.79 -4.81 -5.46
C GLY A 147 15.21 -4.24 -5.47
N LYS A 148 15.50 -3.16 -4.73
CA LYS A 148 16.84 -2.56 -4.68
C LYS A 148 17.75 -3.35 -3.70
N PRO A 149 19.08 -3.29 -3.87
CA PRO A 149 20.02 -3.92 -2.93
C PRO A 149 19.78 -3.49 -1.48
N GLY A 150 19.91 -4.44 -0.54
CA GLY A 150 19.75 -4.23 0.89
C GLY A 150 18.31 -4.31 1.41
N PHE A 151 17.31 -4.31 0.53
CA PHE A 151 15.93 -4.59 0.91
C PHE A 151 15.68 -6.10 1.01
N SER A 152 14.83 -6.51 1.95
CA SER A 152 14.36 -7.90 2.06
C SER A 152 12.85 -7.97 2.24
N ALA A 153 12.23 -8.98 1.62
CA ALA A 153 10.78 -9.16 1.63
C ALA A 153 10.43 -10.56 2.16
N THR A 154 9.85 -10.61 3.36
CA THR A 154 9.50 -11.85 4.06
C THR A 154 7.99 -12.06 3.96
N ARG A 155 7.55 -13.16 3.34
CA ARG A 155 6.15 -13.56 3.37
C ARG A 155 5.80 -14.05 4.78
N LEU A 156 4.73 -13.51 5.33
CA LEU A 156 4.14 -13.88 6.60
C LEU A 156 2.86 -14.72 6.36
N PRO A 157 2.21 -15.26 7.41
CA PRO A 157 0.91 -15.88 7.26
C PRO A 157 -0.08 -14.93 6.57
N ASP A 158 -0.78 -15.45 5.56
CA ASP A 158 -1.83 -14.72 4.85
C ASP A 158 -2.95 -14.28 5.83
N ASP A 159 -3.67 -13.21 5.50
CA ASP A 159 -4.71 -12.63 6.34
C ASP A 159 -5.93 -12.22 5.50
N ALA A 160 -6.97 -11.65 6.12
CA ALA A 160 -8.08 -11.04 5.43
C ALA A 160 -8.51 -9.71 6.07
N ILE A 161 -8.75 -8.70 5.23
CA ILE A 161 -9.27 -7.39 5.67
C ILE A 161 -10.50 -7.08 4.84
N ALA A 162 -11.62 -6.78 5.51
CA ALA A 162 -12.89 -6.39 4.88
C ALA A 162 -13.36 -7.36 3.77
N GLY A 163 -13.11 -8.66 3.94
CA GLY A 163 -13.50 -9.70 2.97
C GLY A 163 -12.48 -9.96 1.85
N HIS A 164 -11.38 -9.21 1.79
CA HIS A 164 -10.29 -9.45 0.85
C HIS A 164 -9.27 -10.39 1.47
N ARG A 165 -8.97 -11.53 0.82
CA ARG A 165 -7.84 -12.37 1.18
C ARG A 165 -6.55 -11.68 0.74
N LEU A 166 -5.58 -11.63 1.64
CA LEU A 166 -4.34 -10.89 1.47
C LEU A 166 -3.13 -11.82 1.62
N TYR A 167 -2.18 -11.69 0.72
CA TYR A 167 -0.81 -12.04 1.01
C TYR A 167 -0.22 -11.00 1.95
N MET A 168 0.37 -11.45 3.06
CA MET A 168 1.03 -10.57 4.01
C MET A 168 2.54 -10.62 3.82
N VAL A 169 3.16 -9.46 3.62
CA VAL A 169 4.60 -9.36 3.36
C VAL A 169 5.20 -8.25 4.20
N GLU A 170 6.22 -8.60 4.98
CA GLU A 170 7.06 -7.62 5.66
C GLU A 170 8.21 -7.22 4.73
N LEU A 171 8.29 -5.93 4.40
CA LEU A 171 9.40 -5.33 3.71
C LEU A 171 10.33 -4.66 4.74
N THR A 172 11.59 -5.07 4.75
CA THR A 172 12.64 -4.47 5.59
C THR A 172 13.58 -3.65 4.72
N ASP A 173 13.80 -2.39 5.09
CA ASP A 173 14.78 -1.51 4.42
C ASP A 173 16.22 -1.80 4.89
N PRO A 174 17.26 -1.27 4.20
CA PRO A 174 18.66 -1.50 4.57
C PRO A 174 19.03 -1.02 5.99
N GLY A 175 18.26 -0.09 6.55
CA GLY A 175 18.41 0.40 7.93
C GLY A 175 17.64 -0.41 8.97
N GLY A 176 16.95 -1.49 8.57
CA GLY A 176 16.14 -2.33 9.45
C GLY A 176 14.72 -1.82 9.68
N GLY A 177 14.29 -0.77 8.99
CA GLY A 177 12.92 -0.26 9.04
C GLY A 177 11.95 -1.25 8.41
N GLN A 178 10.97 -1.72 9.19
CA GLN A 178 9.99 -2.72 8.74
C GLN A 178 8.66 -2.05 8.37
N THR A 179 8.08 -2.47 7.26
CA THR A 179 6.72 -2.13 6.84
C THR A 179 5.97 -3.39 6.41
N LEU A 180 4.84 -3.66 7.05
CA LEU A 180 3.94 -4.75 6.71
C LEU A 180 3.00 -4.31 5.59
N PHE A 181 2.93 -5.06 4.50
CA PHE A 181 2.00 -4.86 3.39
C PHE A 181 1.00 -6.01 3.30
N GLY A 182 -0.26 -5.68 3.08
CA GLY A 182 -1.30 -6.63 2.68
C GLY A 182 -1.64 -6.44 1.20
N VAL A 183 -1.36 -7.47 0.40
CA VAL A 183 -1.56 -7.48 -1.06
C VAL A 183 -2.73 -8.39 -1.39
N ASP A 184 -3.74 -7.87 -2.08
CA ASP A 184 -4.93 -8.63 -2.49
C ASP A 184 -4.54 -9.87 -3.32
N GLN A 185 -5.01 -11.06 -2.94
CA GLN A 185 -4.64 -12.29 -3.65
C GLN A 185 -5.23 -12.40 -5.06
N GLN A 186 -6.26 -11.62 -5.40
CA GLN A 186 -6.91 -11.68 -6.71
C GLN A 186 -6.42 -10.56 -7.62
N SER A 187 -6.40 -9.33 -7.12
CA SER A 187 -6.05 -8.15 -7.93
C SER A 187 -4.59 -7.72 -7.78
N HIS A 188 -3.89 -8.23 -6.77
CA HIS A 188 -2.57 -7.76 -6.34
C HIS A 188 -2.52 -6.28 -5.95
N ALA A 189 -3.68 -5.64 -5.73
CA ALA A 189 -3.72 -4.29 -5.19
C ALA A 189 -3.18 -4.26 -3.75
N ILE A 190 -2.43 -3.21 -3.40
CA ILE A 190 -1.98 -2.98 -2.02
C ILE A 190 -3.19 -2.50 -1.21
N ARG A 191 -3.77 -3.39 -0.41
CA ARG A 191 -4.99 -3.16 0.39
C ARG A 191 -4.67 -2.62 1.77
N SER A 192 -3.48 -2.89 2.28
CA SER A 192 -3.07 -2.37 3.58
C SER A 192 -1.58 -2.13 3.67
N MET A 193 -1.21 -1.23 4.56
CA MET A 193 0.16 -1.11 5.05
C MET A 193 0.17 -0.81 6.54
N GLY A 194 1.18 -1.25 7.28
CA GLY A 194 1.43 -0.81 8.65
C GLY A 194 2.89 -0.83 9.08
N PHE A 195 3.23 0.02 10.04
CA PHE A 195 4.56 0.05 10.68
C PHE A 195 4.46 0.66 12.07
N ARG A 196 5.49 0.44 12.89
CA ARG A 196 5.58 0.99 14.25
C ARG A 196 5.98 2.47 14.20
N THR A 197 5.28 3.30 14.97
CA THR A 197 5.59 4.73 15.13
C THR A 197 5.68 5.10 16.61
N PRO A 198 6.20 6.29 16.97
CA PRO A 198 6.12 6.79 18.34
C PRO A 198 4.69 6.92 18.88
N LYS A 199 3.67 7.01 17.99
CA LYS A 199 2.25 7.10 18.35
C LYS A 199 1.57 5.74 18.53
N GLY A 200 2.27 4.64 18.25
CA GLY A 200 1.71 3.29 18.22
C GLY A 200 1.84 2.61 16.85
N TRP A 201 1.14 1.50 16.67
CA TRP A 201 1.03 0.81 15.38
C TRP A 201 0.20 1.64 14.42
N HIS A 202 0.85 2.18 13.39
CA HIS A 202 0.20 2.91 12.31
C HIS A 202 -0.26 1.92 11.26
N GLN A 203 -1.52 1.99 10.85
CA GLN A 203 -2.05 1.15 9.79
C GLN A 203 -2.92 1.96 8.83
N ARG A 204 -2.72 1.79 7.53
CA ARG A 204 -3.63 2.30 6.50
C ARG A 204 -4.30 1.15 5.78
N HIS A 205 -5.60 1.30 5.51
CA HIS A 205 -6.36 0.46 4.59
C HIS A 205 -6.69 1.28 3.35
N TYR A 206 -6.62 0.62 2.20
CA TYR A 206 -6.83 1.20 0.88
C TYR A 206 -7.97 0.46 0.19
N ASP A 207 -8.93 1.23 -0.30
CA ASP A 207 -10.08 0.71 -1.02
C ASP A 207 -10.52 1.68 -2.13
N ASP A 208 -11.55 1.27 -2.87
CA ASP A 208 -12.18 2.03 -3.94
C ASP A 208 -11.16 2.46 -5.01
N PHE A 209 -10.56 1.48 -5.68
CA PHE A 209 -9.49 1.75 -6.64
C PHE A 209 -10.00 2.25 -7.99
N VAL A 210 -9.25 3.18 -8.59
CA VAL A 210 -9.40 3.61 -9.98
C VAL A 210 -8.07 3.47 -10.71
N GLU A 211 -8.10 3.01 -11.95
CA GLU A 211 -6.91 2.95 -12.81
C GLU A 211 -6.85 4.15 -13.75
N LEU A 212 -5.74 4.87 -13.72
CA LEU A 212 -5.38 5.87 -14.70
C LEU A 212 -4.57 5.18 -15.80
N GLN A 213 -4.75 5.59 -17.05
CA GLN A 213 -4.08 4.95 -18.20
C GLN A 213 -2.77 5.64 -18.59
N ASN A 214 -2.63 6.95 -18.32
CA ASN A 214 -1.46 7.75 -18.74
C ASN A 214 -1.02 8.71 -17.63
N PRO A 215 -0.02 8.34 -16.81
CA PRO A 215 0.62 7.01 -16.76
C PRO A 215 -0.31 5.93 -16.22
N ARG A 216 0.04 4.66 -16.45
CA ARG A 216 -0.64 3.54 -15.79
C ARG A 216 -0.44 3.65 -14.28
N TRP A 217 -1.54 3.78 -13.55
CA TRP A 217 -1.50 4.01 -12.11
C TRP A 217 -2.79 3.56 -11.44
N LEU A 218 -2.68 2.64 -10.50
CA LEU A 218 -3.79 2.22 -9.65
C LEU A 218 -3.85 3.13 -8.41
N GLN A 219 -4.87 3.97 -8.33
CA GLN A 219 -5.09 4.89 -7.22
C GLN A 219 -6.20 4.38 -6.30
N ALA A 220 -5.90 4.20 -5.01
CA ALA A 220 -6.93 4.05 -3.99
C ALA A 220 -7.67 5.38 -3.81
N ARG A 221 -9.00 5.41 -3.96
CA ARG A 221 -9.80 6.60 -3.70
C ARG A 221 -10.22 6.70 -2.25
N HIS A 222 -10.25 5.61 -1.50
CA HIS A 222 -10.53 5.63 -0.07
C HIS A 222 -9.33 5.13 0.73
N VAL A 223 -8.88 5.93 1.69
CA VAL A 223 -7.82 5.58 2.62
C VAL A 223 -8.33 5.74 4.03
N THR A 224 -8.30 4.68 4.83
CA THR A 224 -8.60 4.75 6.26
C THR A 224 -7.33 4.56 7.08
N LEU A 225 -7.06 5.47 8.01
CA LEU A 225 -5.92 5.41 8.92
C LEU A 225 -6.36 4.96 10.32
N TYR A 226 -5.55 4.10 10.92
CA TYR A 226 -5.67 3.64 12.29
C TYR A 226 -4.35 3.83 13.06
N TYR A 227 -4.47 4.11 14.36
CA TYR A 227 -3.41 3.95 15.34
C TYR A 227 -3.84 2.97 16.42
N ASP A 228 -3.07 1.91 16.64
CA ASP A 228 -3.38 0.84 17.62
C ASP A 228 -4.81 0.31 17.47
N GLY A 229 -5.25 0.10 16.22
CA GLY A 229 -6.59 -0.37 15.88
C GLY A 229 -7.71 0.68 16.02
N ARG A 230 -7.40 1.91 16.46
CA ARG A 230 -8.38 3.01 16.56
C ARG A 230 -8.39 3.85 15.30
N LYS A 231 -9.56 4.00 14.68
CA LYS A 231 -9.76 4.81 13.47
C LYS A 231 -9.42 6.27 13.77
N ALA A 232 -8.47 6.82 13.03
CA ALA A 232 -7.96 8.17 13.22
C ALA A 232 -8.50 9.14 12.16
N ASN A 233 -8.45 8.75 10.88
CA ASN A 233 -9.02 9.55 9.81
C ASN A 233 -9.36 8.71 8.58
N GLU A 234 -10.20 9.28 7.74
CA GLU A 234 -10.49 8.79 6.39
C GLU A 234 -10.17 9.88 5.38
N VAL A 235 -9.70 9.48 4.22
CA VAL A 235 -9.49 10.35 3.08
C VAL A 235 -10.17 9.76 1.87
N PHE A 236 -10.91 10.60 1.15
CA PHE A 236 -11.64 10.26 -0.06
C PHE A 236 -11.11 11.13 -1.20
N TRP A 237 -10.33 10.54 -2.10
CA TRP A 237 -9.73 11.21 -3.25
C TRP A 237 -10.67 11.16 -4.45
N THR A 238 -10.85 12.31 -5.09
CA THR A 238 -11.72 12.46 -6.26
C THR A 238 -10.95 12.86 -7.51
N ASP A 239 -9.83 13.57 -7.35
CA ASP A 239 -8.95 13.97 -8.45
C ASP A 239 -7.53 13.47 -8.18
N THR A 240 -6.89 12.94 -9.22
CA THR A 240 -5.53 12.39 -9.17
C THR A 240 -4.78 12.80 -10.40
N ARG A 241 -3.60 13.40 -10.21
CA ARG A 241 -2.67 13.74 -11.29
C ARG A 241 -1.29 13.18 -10.98
N VAL A 242 -0.81 12.33 -11.87
CA VAL A 242 0.51 11.70 -11.76
C VAL A 242 1.40 12.32 -12.84
N ASN A 243 2.63 12.68 -12.48
CA ASN A 243 3.58 13.35 -13.39
C ASN A 243 3.07 14.68 -13.98
N GLY A 244 2.01 15.25 -13.41
CA GLY A 244 1.54 16.59 -13.73
C GLY A 244 2.49 17.66 -13.19
N GLU A 245 2.42 18.84 -13.79
CA GLU A 245 3.14 20.01 -13.31
C GLU A 245 2.67 20.38 -11.89
N ILE A 246 3.64 20.67 -11.02
CA ILE A 246 3.39 21.18 -9.68
C ILE A 246 4.22 22.46 -9.57
N ASP A 247 3.54 23.57 -9.29
CA ASP A 247 4.20 24.84 -9.01
C ASP A 247 5.17 24.67 -7.83
N SER A 248 6.45 24.94 -8.06
CA SER A 248 7.50 24.79 -7.06
C SER A 248 7.29 25.74 -5.87
N ALA A 249 6.63 26.88 -6.09
CA ALA A 249 6.27 27.82 -5.03
C ALA A 249 5.30 27.22 -4.00
N LEU A 250 4.61 26.12 -4.34
CA LEU A 250 3.81 25.39 -3.36
C LEU A 250 4.64 24.84 -2.21
N PHE A 251 5.94 24.61 -2.41
CA PHE A 251 6.83 24.09 -1.37
C PHE A 251 7.69 25.16 -0.73
N THR A 252 7.42 26.45 -0.97
CA THR A 252 8.15 27.51 -0.27
C THR A 252 7.58 27.65 1.14
N PRO A 253 8.41 27.58 2.20
CA PRO A 253 7.97 27.91 3.55
C PRO A 253 7.40 29.33 3.61
N PRO A 254 6.46 29.63 4.52
CA PRO A 254 6.07 31.02 4.76
C PRO A 254 7.33 31.84 5.08
N GLY A 255 7.44 33.03 4.48
CA GLY A 255 8.49 33.98 4.85
C GLY A 255 8.33 34.40 6.32
N ASP A 256 9.46 34.66 6.97
CA ASP A 256 9.49 35.19 8.34
C ASP A 256 8.79 36.56 8.46
#